data_AF-A0A8T7AJ63-F1
#
_entry.id   AF-A0A8T7AJ63-F1
#
_cell.length_a   1.000
_cell.length_b   1.000
_cell.length_c   1.000
_cell.angle_alpha   90.00
_cell.angle_beta   90.00
_cell.angle_gamma   90.00
#
_symmetry.space_group_name_H-M   'P 1'
#
loop_
_entity.id
_entity.type
_entity.pdbx_description
1 polymer ?
#
loop_
_entity_poly.entity_id
_entity_poly.type
_entity_poly.pdbx_seq_one_letter_code
_entity_poly.pdbx_strand_id
1 'polypeptide(L)'
;MQKGFTLTELLVVVLIVSLLVGIGLPGYRDFVQRSGRTDASTALLKLQAMQEKFYLQNGIYASNAQLAAAPPAGLGFVGSKSEHGYYNLSVVPDPAGLAVGYTANAAIAAGGKQADDSDCAAFSVDQNGRRGANGGFDPVVVEECWR
;
A
#
# COMPACT_ATOMS: atom_id res chain seq x y z
N MET A 1 -11.05 -38.95 39.76
CA MET A 1 -11.64 -39.47 38.51
C MET A 1 -11.36 -38.47 37.41
N GLN A 2 -10.45 -38.78 36.50
CA GLN A 2 -10.08 -37.92 35.38
C GLN A 2 -11.11 -38.15 34.26
N LYS A 3 -12.01 -37.19 34.01
CA LYS A 3 -12.91 -37.24 32.87
C LYS A 3 -12.08 -36.92 31.62
N GLY A 4 -11.83 -37.93 30.79
CA GLY A 4 -11.18 -37.77 29.49
C GLY A 4 -12.20 -37.44 28.40
N PHE A 5 -11.81 -36.59 27.44
CA PHE A 5 -12.57 -36.31 26.23
C PHE A 5 -12.80 -37.60 25.41
N THR A 6 -13.97 -37.73 24.81
CA THR A 6 -14.27 -38.85 23.90
C THR A 6 -13.68 -38.60 22.51
N LEU A 7 -13.33 -39.68 21.80
CA LEU A 7 -12.84 -39.58 20.40
C LEU A 7 -13.88 -38.93 19.48
N THR A 8 -15.16 -39.17 19.75
CA THR A 8 -16.30 -38.56 19.03
C THR A 8 -16.44 -37.07 19.30
N GLU A 9 -16.19 -36.59 20.52
CA GLU A 9 -16.18 -35.14 20.81
C GLU A 9 -15.09 -34.44 20.01
N LEU A 10 -13.88 -35.01 19.98
CA LEU A 10 -12.78 -34.43 19.22
C LEU A 10 -13.11 -34.35 17.72
N LEU A 11 -13.75 -35.39 17.18
CA LEU A 11 -14.11 -35.46 15.76
C LEU A 11 -15.15 -34.39 15.39
N VAL A 12 -16.16 -34.18 16.24
CA VAL A 12 -17.17 -33.12 16.05
C VAL A 12 -16.54 -31.73 16.18
N VAL A 13 -15.63 -31.52 17.14
CA VAL A 13 -14.92 -30.24 17.30
C VAL A 13 -14.08 -29.92 16.07
N VAL A 14 -13.29 -30.87 15.57
CA VAL A 14 -12.45 -30.66 14.37
C VAL A 14 -13.32 -30.37 13.14
N LEU A 15 -14.48 -31.03 13.01
CA LEU A 15 -15.43 -30.78 11.93
C LEU A 15 -16.03 -29.37 11.99
N ILE A 16 -16.36 -28.87 13.19
CA ILE A 16 -16.87 -27.50 13.33
C ILE A 16 -15.75 -26.49 13.03
N VAL A 17 -14.53 -26.73 13.52
CA VAL A 17 -13.39 -25.83 13.29
C VAL A 17 -13.05 -25.74 11.80
N SER A 18 -13.05 -26.85 11.06
CA SER A 18 -12.75 -26.82 9.62
C SER A 18 -13.80 -26.03 8.82
N LEU A 19 -15.08 -26.14 9.19
CA LEU A 19 -16.16 -25.34 8.61
C LEU A 19 -15.95 -23.84 8.87
N LEU A 20 -15.65 -23.47 10.12
CA LEU A 20 -15.43 -22.08 10.50
C LEU A 20 -14.21 -21.47 9.82
N VAL A 21 -13.11 -22.21 9.73
CA VAL A 21 -11.88 -21.79 9.06
C VAL A 21 -12.11 -21.56 7.57
N GLY A 22 -12.89 -22.42 6.91
CA GLY A 22 -13.20 -22.30 5.48
C GLY A 22 -13.91 -20.99 5.11
N ILE A 23 -14.75 -20.47 6.00
CA ILE A 23 -15.50 -19.21 5.76
C ILE A 23 -14.75 -18.00 6.33
N GLY A 24 -14.08 -18.15 7.49
CA GLY A 24 -13.47 -17.03 8.21
C GLY A 24 -12.19 -16.49 7.58
N LEU A 25 -11.32 -17.37 7.05
CA LEU A 25 -10.03 -16.96 6.48
C LEU A 25 -10.13 -16.04 5.26
N PRO A 26 -10.94 -16.31 4.22
CA PRO A 26 -11.00 -15.44 3.04
C PRO A 26 -11.47 -14.03 3.40
N GLY A 27 -12.51 -13.89 4.22
CA GLY A 27 -13.03 -12.58 4.62
C GLY A 27 -12.04 -11.72 5.41
N TYR A 28 -11.22 -12.34 6.26
CA TYR A 28 -10.17 -11.62 6.98
C TYR A 28 -9.04 -11.14 6.04
N ARG A 29 -8.65 -11.95 5.05
CA ARG A 29 -7.66 -11.57 4.05
C ARG A 29 -8.11 -10.37 3.25
N ASP A 30 -9.34 -10.39 2.74
CA ASP A 30 -9.91 -9.26 1.99
C ASP A 30 -9.92 -7.96 2.80
N PHE A 31 -10.23 -8.05 4.10
CA PHE A 31 -10.20 -6.90 4.99
C PHE A 31 -8.79 -6.31 5.15
N VAL A 32 -7.79 -7.17 5.39
CA VAL A 32 -6.38 -6.74 5.51
C VAL A 32 -5.89 -6.14 4.20
N GLN A 33 -6.24 -6.74 3.06
CA GLN A 33 -5.89 -6.23 1.74
C GLN A 33 -6.45 -4.83 1.51
N ARG A 34 -7.75 -4.63 1.70
CA ARG A 34 -8.39 -3.31 1.60
C ARG A 34 -7.74 -2.29 2.53
N SER A 35 -7.48 -2.66 3.78
CA SER A 35 -6.79 -1.79 4.74
C SER A 35 -5.42 -1.35 4.25
N GLY A 36 -4.63 -2.24 3.64
CA GLY A 36 -3.34 -1.87 3.09
C GLY A 36 -3.45 -1.05 1.80
N ARG A 37 -4.46 -1.29 0.94
CA ARG A 37 -4.73 -0.41 -0.23
C ARG A 37 -5.07 1.02 0.22
N THR A 38 -5.86 1.18 1.28
CA THR A 38 -6.10 2.51 1.91
C THR A 38 -4.81 3.14 2.46
N ASP A 39 -3.90 2.34 3.04
CA ASP A 39 -2.60 2.83 3.51
C ASP A 39 -1.74 3.35 2.35
N ALA A 40 -1.74 2.66 1.20
CA ALA A 40 -1.05 3.12 -0.01
C ALA A 40 -1.65 4.44 -0.53
N SER A 41 -2.96 4.51 -0.70
CA SER A 41 -3.62 5.71 -1.24
C SER A 41 -3.44 6.92 -0.31
N THR A 42 -3.54 6.72 1.00
CA THR A 42 -3.29 7.78 2.01
C THR A 42 -1.84 8.27 1.96
N ALA A 43 -0.88 7.34 1.88
CA ALA A 43 0.54 7.68 1.78
C ALA A 43 0.85 8.47 0.49
N LEU A 44 0.27 8.07 -0.64
CA LEU A 44 0.43 8.77 -1.91
C LEU A 44 -0.19 10.16 -1.92
N LEU A 45 -1.40 10.34 -1.36
CA LEU A 45 -2.04 11.65 -1.25
C LEU A 45 -1.26 12.59 -0.32
N LYS A 46 -0.74 12.06 0.78
CA LYS A 46 0.16 12.81 1.68
C LYS A 46 1.44 13.20 0.94
N LEU A 47 2.03 12.28 0.20
CA LEU A 47 3.23 12.53 -0.58
C LEU A 47 2.99 13.61 -1.65
N GLN A 48 1.85 13.57 -2.34
CA GLN A 48 1.45 14.60 -3.31
C GLN A 48 1.34 15.98 -2.65
N ALA A 49 0.66 16.09 -1.52
CA ALA A 49 0.57 17.37 -0.79
C ALA A 49 1.94 17.90 -0.35
N MET A 50 2.86 17.02 0.04
CA MET A 50 4.23 17.40 0.42
C MET A 50 5.07 17.80 -0.79
N GLN A 51 4.87 17.15 -1.94
CA GLN A 51 5.50 17.53 -3.21
C GLN A 51 5.06 18.93 -3.65
N GLU A 52 3.77 19.24 -3.60
CA GLU A 52 3.28 20.60 -3.93
C GLU A 52 3.85 21.65 -2.97
N LYS A 53 3.90 21.36 -1.67
CA LYS A 53 4.53 22.25 -0.69
C LYS A 53 6.01 22.46 -1.01
N PHE A 54 6.73 21.40 -1.35
CA PHE A 54 8.16 21.48 -1.68
C PHE A 54 8.39 22.29 -2.96
N TYR A 55 7.53 22.11 -3.98
CA TYR A 55 7.56 22.89 -5.22
C TYR A 55 7.33 24.38 -4.97
N LEU A 56 6.36 24.74 -4.12
CA LEU A 56 6.11 26.15 -3.74
C LEU A 56 7.32 26.80 -3.05
N GLN A 57 8.18 26.03 -2.40
CA GLN A 57 9.35 26.53 -1.69
C GLN A 57 10.62 26.56 -2.56
N ASN A 58 10.76 25.62 -3.50
CA ASN A 58 12.02 25.38 -4.22
C ASN A 58 11.91 25.55 -5.74
N GLY A 59 10.70 25.66 -6.29
CA GLY A 59 10.44 25.75 -7.73
C GLY A 59 10.63 24.43 -8.50
N ILE A 60 10.90 23.33 -7.80
CA ILE A 60 11.08 21.97 -8.35
C ILE A 60 10.44 20.95 -7.41
N TYR A 61 10.05 19.79 -7.94
CA TYR A 61 9.59 18.67 -7.14
C TYR A 61 10.78 17.92 -6.50
N ALA A 62 10.53 17.33 -5.33
CA ALA A 62 11.54 16.60 -4.58
C ALA A 62 11.87 15.25 -5.24
N SER A 63 13.16 14.94 -5.29
CA SER A 63 13.70 13.66 -5.74
C SER A 63 13.49 12.54 -4.72
N ASN A 64 13.75 11.30 -5.14
CA ASN A 64 13.74 10.15 -4.23
C ASN A 64 14.73 10.31 -3.06
N ALA A 65 15.86 11.01 -3.24
CA ALA A 65 16.82 11.28 -2.17
C ALA A 65 16.24 12.22 -1.10
N GLN A 66 15.34 13.13 -1.49
CA GLN A 66 14.68 14.07 -0.61
C GLN A 66 13.43 13.49 0.07
N LEU A 67 12.96 12.31 -0.37
CA LEU A 67 11.79 11.66 0.22
C LEU A 67 11.99 11.40 1.73
N ALA A 68 13.13 10.86 2.12
CA ALA A 68 13.42 10.51 3.51
C ALA A 68 14.03 11.64 4.35
N ALA A 69 14.54 12.71 3.72
CA ALA A 69 15.15 13.83 4.42
C ALA A 69 14.09 14.65 5.20
N ALA A 70 14.44 15.14 6.38
CA ALA A 70 13.52 15.92 7.21
C ALA A 70 13.17 17.27 6.57
N PRO A 71 11.95 17.79 6.77
CA PRO A 71 11.62 19.16 6.39
C PRO A 71 12.55 20.18 7.08
N PRO A 72 12.94 21.29 6.42
CA PRO A 72 12.48 21.74 5.11
C PRO A 72 13.26 21.15 3.91
N ALA A 73 14.35 20.41 4.15
CA ALA A 73 15.22 19.92 3.08
C ALA A 73 14.63 18.73 2.28
N GLY A 74 13.62 18.05 2.83
CA GLY A 74 12.93 16.93 2.20
C GLY A 74 11.50 16.73 2.68
N LEU A 75 10.97 15.53 2.46
CA LEU A 75 9.55 15.20 2.67
C LEU A 75 9.28 14.34 3.93
N GLY A 76 10.29 13.98 4.71
CA GLY A 76 10.08 13.32 6.02
C GLY A 76 9.46 11.91 5.98
N PHE A 77 9.47 11.22 4.84
CA PHE A 77 9.09 9.80 4.75
C PHE A 77 10.30 8.91 5.10
N VAL A 78 10.57 8.78 6.40
CA VAL A 78 11.71 8.00 6.91
C VAL A 78 11.61 6.55 6.44
N GLY A 79 12.66 6.06 5.77
CA GLY A 79 12.71 4.70 5.25
C GLY A 79 11.85 4.45 4.00
N SER A 80 11.23 5.49 3.44
CA SER A 80 10.39 5.44 2.22
C SER A 80 9.30 4.36 2.31
N LYS A 81 8.56 4.34 3.43
CA LYS A 81 7.45 3.39 3.64
C LYS A 81 6.15 4.14 3.92
N SER A 82 5.03 3.49 3.62
CA SER A 82 3.71 3.90 4.11
C SER A 82 3.65 3.79 5.64
N GLU A 83 2.66 4.43 6.26
CA GLU A 83 2.58 4.59 7.72
C GLU A 83 2.57 3.24 8.46
N HIS A 84 1.85 2.26 7.92
CA HIS A 84 1.76 0.92 8.49
C HIS A 84 2.78 -0.07 7.91
N GLY A 85 3.64 0.39 6.99
CA GLY A 85 4.71 -0.39 6.36
C GLY A 85 4.24 -1.45 5.37
N TYR A 86 3.02 -1.32 4.82
CA TYR A 86 2.51 -2.22 3.78
C TYR A 86 3.22 -1.99 2.43
N TYR A 87 3.57 -0.74 2.12
CA TYR A 87 4.13 -0.33 0.84
C TYR A 87 5.46 0.42 1.01
N ASN A 88 6.35 0.22 0.05
CA ASN A 88 7.52 1.05 -0.16
C ASN A 88 7.15 2.18 -1.13
N LEU A 89 7.49 3.40 -0.76
CA LEU A 89 7.25 4.62 -1.51
C LEU A 89 8.49 4.99 -2.32
N SER A 90 8.28 5.58 -3.48
CA SER A 90 9.35 6.20 -4.26
C SER A 90 8.81 7.36 -5.08
N VAL A 91 9.69 8.28 -5.46
CA VAL A 91 9.37 9.37 -6.39
C VAL A 91 10.29 9.25 -7.60
N VAL A 92 9.68 9.14 -8.77
CA VAL A 92 10.38 9.13 -10.05
C VAL A 92 10.14 10.49 -10.73
N PRO A 93 11.18 11.26 -11.04
CA PRO A 93 11.00 12.51 -11.79
C PRO A 93 10.49 12.23 -13.21
N ASP A 94 9.84 13.22 -13.82
CA ASP A 94 9.43 13.17 -15.22
C ASP A 94 10.65 12.79 -16.11
N PRO A 95 10.52 11.84 -17.06
CA PRO A 95 11.58 11.49 -18.01
C PRO A 95 12.13 12.68 -18.83
N ALA A 96 11.38 13.78 -18.93
CA ALA A 96 11.91 15.03 -19.50
C ALA A 96 13.06 15.64 -18.68
N GLY A 97 13.29 15.18 -17.44
CA GLY A 97 14.41 15.60 -16.58
C GLY A 97 14.27 17.01 -16.02
N LEU A 98 13.12 17.66 -16.23
CA LEU A 98 12.90 19.07 -15.90
C LEU A 98 12.59 19.33 -14.42
N ALA A 99 12.43 18.27 -13.61
CA ALA A 99 12.03 18.36 -12.19
C ALA A 99 10.73 19.15 -11.91
N VAL A 100 9.93 19.41 -12.96
CA VAL A 100 8.59 20.05 -12.90
C VAL A 100 7.45 19.03 -13.05
N GLY A 101 7.79 17.74 -13.05
CA GLY A 101 6.83 16.65 -13.03
C GLY A 101 7.41 15.48 -12.25
N TYR A 102 6.53 14.64 -11.69
CA TYR A 102 6.91 13.46 -10.95
C TYR A 102 5.82 12.39 -11.00
N THR A 103 6.21 11.16 -10.74
CA THR A 103 5.29 10.06 -10.41
C THR A 103 5.70 9.52 -9.04
N ALA A 104 4.79 9.65 -8.08
CA ALA A 104 4.90 8.99 -6.79
C ALA A 104 4.39 7.56 -6.94
N ASN A 105 5.14 6.59 -6.45
CA ASN A 105 4.79 5.17 -6.53
C ASN A 105 4.75 4.57 -5.13
N ALA A 106 3.81 3.66 -4.91
CA ALA A 106 3.74 2.78 -3.75
C ALA A 106 3.70 1.34 -4.26
N ALA A 107 4.71 0.54 -3.93
CA ALA A 107 4.79 -0.88 -4.31
C ALA A 107 4.79 -1.76 -3.07
N ILE A 108 4.17 -2.93 -3.13
CA ILE A 108 4.15 -3.87 -2.00
C ILE A 108 5.58 -4.13 -1.51
N ALA A 109 5.78 -4.10 -0.20
CA ALA A 109 7.05 -4.53 0.39
C ALA A 109 7.24 -6.04 0.19
N ALA A 110 8.36 -6.47 -0.39
CA ALA A 110 8.67 -7.89 -0.58
C ALA A 110 8.61 -8.66 0.75
N GLY A 111 7.83 -9.74 0.80
CA GLY A 111 7.56 -10.49 2.05
C GLY A 111 6.78 -9.70 3.10
N GLY A 112 6.21 -8.56 2.73
CA GLY A 112 5.40 -7.72 3.59
C GLY A 112 3.99 -8.26 3.77
N LYS A 113 3.23 -7.60 4.65
CA LYS A 113 1.87 -8.00 5.03
C LYS A 113 0.86 -7.98 3.87
N GLN A 114 1.22 -7.35 2.75
CA GLN A 114 0.39 -7.21 1.56
C GLN A 114 0.84 -8.11 0.39
N ALA A 115 1.81 -9.01 0.61
CA ALA A 115 2.39 -9.84 -0.46
C ALA A 115 1.37 -10.68 -1.25
N ASP A 116 0.22 -11.02 -0.64
CA ASP A 116 -0.83 -11.82 -1.26
C ASP A 116 -1.80 -10.99 -2.13
N ASP A 117 -1.69 -9.65 -2.15
CA ASP A 117 -2.54 -8.76 -2.96
C ASP A 117 -1.93 -8.54 -4.37
N SER A 118 -1.83 -9.61 -5.16
CA SER A 118 -1.24 -9.52 -6.51
C SER A 118 -2.05 -8.68 -7.49
N ASP A 119 -3.37 -8.55 -7.25
CA ASP A 119 -4.27 -7.78 -8.11
C ASP A 119 -4.01 -6.28 -8.02
N CYS A 120 -3.48 -5.81 -6.89
CA CYS A 120 -3.17 -4.41 -6.63
C CYS A 120 -1.77 -4.26 -6.03
N ALA A 121 -0.77 -4.68 -6.79
CA ALA A 121 0.60 -4.78 -6.32
C ALA A 121 1.36 -3.45 -6.28
N ALA A 122 0.94 -2.48 -7.11
CA ALA A 122 1.55 -1.16 -7.14
C ALA A 122 0.52 -0.08 -7.45
N PHE A 123 0.74 1.10 -6.89
CA PHE A 123 -0.07 2.30 -7.03
C PHE A 123 0.82 3.45 -7.49
N SER A 124 0.28 4.35 -8.30
CA SER A 124 0.99 5.56 -8.67
C SER A 124 0.07 6.78 -8.75
N VAL A 125 0.62 7.96 -8.45
CA VAL A 125 -0.04 9.24 -8.70
C VAL A 125 0.98 10.25 -9.22
N ASP A 126 0.61 11.01 -10.25
CA ASP A 126 1.45 12.09 -10.79
C ASP A 126 1.06 13.47 -10.24
N GLN A 127 1.81 14.51 -10.63
CA GLN A 127 1.55 15.89 -10.20
C GLN A 127 0.15 16.40 -10.63
N ASN A 128 -0.43 15.84 -11.68
CA ASN A 128 -1.76 16.19 -12.18
C ASN A 128 -2.87 15.40 -11.45
N GLY A 129 -2.53 14.51 -10.51
CA GLY A 129 -3.47 13.65 -9.82
C GLY A 129 -3.93 12.44 -10.65
N ARG A 130 -3.26 12.14 -11.77
CA ARG A 130 -3.55 10.93 -12.54
C ARG A 130 -3.10 9.72 -11.75
N ARG A 131 -4.05 8.83 -11.45
CA ARG A 131 -3.83 7.59 -10.71
C ARG A 131 -3.48 6.45 -11.66
N GLY A 132 -2.58 5.58 -11.22
CA GLY A 132 -2.21 4.35 -11.89
C GLY A 132 -2.20 3.16 -10.93
N ALA A 133 -2.27 1.97 -11.48
CA ALA A 133 -2.23 0.71 -10.75
C ALA A 133 -1.43 -0.32 -11.56
N ASN A 134 -0.60 -1.12 -10.88
CA ASN A 134 0.24 -2.16 -11.50
C ASN A 134 1.11 -1.68 -12.68
N GLY A 135 1.54 -0.42 -12.65
CA GLY A 135 2.31 0.21 -13.74
C GLY A 135 1.48 0.63 -14.96
N GLY A 136 0.15 0.45 -14.93
CA GLY A 136 -0.78 0.84 -15.98
C GLY A 136 -1.77 1.92 -15.55
N PHE A 137 -2.61 2.32 -16.51
CA PHE A 137 -3.65 3.35 -16.36
C PHE A 137 -5.03 2.87 -16.85
N ASP A 138 -5.26 1.56 -16.86
CA ASP A 138 -6.58 1.01 -17.19
C ASP A 138 -7.59 1.49 -16.14
N PRO A 139 -8.67 2.19 -16.54
CA PRO A 139 -9.61 2.80 -15.59
C PRO A 139 -10.32 1.75 -14.73
N VAL A 140 -10.56 0.54 -15.23
CA VAL A 140 -11.24 -0.51 -14.46
C VAL A 140 -10.32 -1.00 -13.34
N VAL A 141 -9.06 -1.29 -13.67
CA VAL A 141 -8.06 -1.77 -12.70
C VAL A 141 -7.72 -0.67 -11.68
N VAL A 142 -7.58 0.58 -12.15
CA VAL A 142 -7.30 1.72 -11.26
C VAL A 142 -8.44 1.92 -10.28
N GLU A 143 -9.70 1.93 -10.72
CA GLU A 143 -10.86 2.08 -9.83
C GLU A 143 -10.97 0.90 -8.85
N GLU A 144 -10.69 -0.33 -9.27
CA GLU A 144 -10.70 -1.50 -8.38
C GLU A 144 -9.64 -1.41 -7.28
N CYS A 145 -8.43 -0.98 -7.63
CA CYS A 145 -7.34 -0.89 -6.67
C CYS A 145 -7.45 0.32 -5.75
N TRP A 146 -7.88 1.47 -6.26
CA TRP A 146 -7.95 2.74 -5.51
C TRP A 146 -9.23 2.93 -4.68
N ARG A 147 -10.09 1.92 -4.63
CA ARG A 147 -11.37 1.95 -3.89
C ARG A 147 -11.22 1.82 -2.38
#